data_AF-A0A957CNY6-F1
#
_entry.id   AF-A0A957CNY6-F1
#
_cell.length_a   1.000
_cell.length_b   1.000
_cell.length_c   1.000
_cell.angle_alpha   90.00
_cell.angle_beta   90.00
_cell.angle_gamma   90.00
#
_symmetry.space_group_name_H-M   'P 1'
#
loop_
_entity.id
_entity.type
_entity.pdbx_description
1 polymer ?
#
loop_
_entity_poly.entity_id
_entity_poly.type
_entity_poly.pdbx_seq_one_letter_code
_entity_poly.pdbx_strand_id
1 'polypeptide(L)' 'MFDFITDEHKMIQQEARRFAQEAIAPIAEHHDETGEFPIDTVRQMGQLGFMGIEVPEEYGGVGMDT' A
#
# COMPACT_ATOMS: atom_id res chain seq x y z
N MET A 1 2.53 -9.26 27.80
CA MET A 1 1.93 -9.51 26.47
C MET A 1 2.83 -8.78 25.50
N PHE A 2 3.50 -9.49 24.58
CA PHE A 2 4.32 -8.83 23.57
C PHE A 2 3.37 -8.10 22.62
N ASP A 3 3.61 -6.80 22.42
CA ASP A 3 2.83 -6.00 21.48
C ASP A 3 3.44 -6.20 20.09
N PHE A 4 2.81 -7.05 19.28
CA PHE A 4 3.28 -7.43 17.94
C PHE A 4 3.13 -6.29 16.91
N ILE A 5 2.45 -5.21 17.27
CA ILE A 5 2.16 -4.07 16.40
C ILE A 5 2.88 -2.84 16.94
N THR A 6 3.95 -2.45 16.26
CA THR A 6 4.70 -1.21 16.56
C THR A 6 3.89 0.02 16.16
N ASP A 7 4.32 1.20 16.60
CA ASP A 7 3.68 2.45 16.16
C ASP A 7 3.90 2.71 14.66
N GLU A 8 5.02 2.25 14.10
CA GLU A 8 5.27 2.25 12.66
C GLU A 8 4.26 1.37 11.91
N HIS A 9 3.96 0.16 12.41
CA HIS A 9 2.87 -0.68 11.86
C HIS A 9 1.51 0.03 11.88
N LYS A 10 1.20 0.77 12.95
CA LYS A 10 -0.04 1.55 13.04
C LYS A 10 -0.06 2.71 12.05
N MET A 11 1.08 3.36 11.79
CA MET A 11 1.18 4.43 10.79
C MET A 11 0.95 3.89 9.38
N ILE A 12 1.62 2.80 9.01
CA ILE A 12 1.42 2.13 7.70
C ILE A 12 -0.05 1.74 7.51
N GLN A 13 -0.67 1.14 8.53
CA GLN A 13 -2.07 0.76 8.48
C GLN A 13 -3.00 1.96 8.24
N GLN A 14 -2.72 3.11 8.86
CA GLN A 14 -3.50 4.34 8.69
C GLN A 14 -3.35 4.89 7.26
N GLU A 15 -2.13 4.95 6.75
CA GLU A 15 -1.85 5.42 5.40
C GLU A 15 -2.47 4.50 4.33
N ALA A 16 -2.33 3.18 4.51
CA ALA A 16 -2.94 2.18 3.62
C ALA A 16 -4.47 2.29 3.62
N ARG A 17 -5.08 2.49 4.81
CA ARG A 17 -6.52 2.70 4.93
C ARG A 17 -6.97 3.97 4.21
N ARG A 18 -6.26 5.09 4.40
CA ARG A 18 -6.59 6.35 3.74
C ARG A 18 -6.52 6.20 2.23
N PHE A 19 -5.43 5.64 1.71
CA PHE A 19 -5.26 5.40 0.28
C PHE A 19 -6.34 4.48 -0.29
N ALA A 20 -6.69 3.39 0.41
CA ALA A 20 -7.74 2.50 -0.02
C ALA A 20 -9.11 3.19 -0.12
N GLN A 21 -9.45 4.06 0.83
CA GLN A 21 -10.71 4.81 0.83
C GLN A 21 -10.76 5.89 -0.24
N GLU A 22 -9.66 6.60 -0.46
CA GLU A 22 -9.61 7.77 -1.34
C GLU A 22 -9.34 7.40 -2.81
N ALA A 23 -8.51 6.38 -3.07
CA ALA A 23 -8.02 6.06 -4.41
C ALA A 23 -8.51 4.72 -4.96
N ILE A 24 -8.77 3.72 -4.11
CA ILE A 24 -9.17 2.37 -4.56
C ILE A 24 -10.69 2.21 -4.56
N ALA A 25 -11.35 2.51 -3.44
CA ALA A 25 -12.78 2.30 -3.28
C ALA A 25 -13.65 2.97 -4.36
N PRO A 26 -13.36 4.21 -4.82
CA PRO A 26 -14.18 4.87 -5.85
C PRO A 26 -14.13 4.22 -7.23
N ILE A 27 -13.08 3.45 -7.53
CA ILE A 27 -12.87 2.83 -8.86
C ILE A 27 -13.08 1.32 -8.85
N ALA A 28 -13.27 0.72 -7.67
CA ALA A 28 -13.27 -0.74 -7.52
C ALA A 28 -14.36 -1.43 -8.35
N GLU A 29 -15.58 -0.89 -8.37
CA GLU A 29 -16.71 -1.44 -9.14
C GLU A 29 -16.43 -1.45 -10.65
N HIS A 30 -15.92 -0.35 -11.20
CA HIS A 30 -15.54 -0.26 -12.62
C HIS A 30 -14.51 -1.33 -12.99
N HIS A 31 -13.47 -1.50 -12.17
CA HIS A 31 -12.42 -2.48 -12.44
C HIS A 31 -12.90 -3.93 -12.28
N ASP A 32 -13.86 -4.20 -11.39
CA ASP A 32 -14.51 -5.51 -11.26
C ASP A 32 -15.34 -5.84 -12.51
N GLU A 33 -16.18 -4.90 -12.97
CA GLU A 33 -17.05 -5.11 -14.13
C GLU A 33 -16.28 -5.24 -15.45
N THR A 34 -15.22 -4.44 -15.62
CA THR A 34 -14.48 -4.35 -16.89
C THR A 34 -13.29 -5.30 -16.96
N GLY A 35 -12.74 -5.72 -15.82
CA GLY A 35 -11.49 -6.47 -15.76
C GLY A 35 -10.26 -5.65 -16.17
N GLU A 36 -10.38 -4.32 -16.30
CA GLU A 36 -9.25 -3.45 -16.63
C GLU A 36 -8.23 -3.40 -15.49
N PHE A 37 -6.95 -3.42 -15.81
CA PHE A 37 -5.90 -3.32 -14.79
C PHE A 37 -5.70 -1.86 -14.33
N PRO A 38 -5.82 -1.55 -13.02
CA PRO A 38 -5.72 -0.18 -12.49
C PRO A 38 -4.26 0.29 -12.39
N ILE A 39 -3.57 0.40 -13.53
CA ILE A 39 -2.13 0.67 -13.60
C ILE A 39 -1.73 1.98 -12.89
N ASP A 40 -2.58 3.01 -12.95
CA ASP A 40 -2.27 4.30 -12.34
C ASP A 40 -2.40 4.25 -10.81
N THR A 41 -3.36 3.49 -10.28
CA THR A 41 -3.48 3.24 -8.84
C THR A 41 -2.31 2.41 -8.32
N VAL A 42 -1.88 1.38 -9.07
CA VAL A 42 -0.71 0.57 -8.71
C VAL A 42 0.58 1.41 -8.74
N ARG A 43 0.74 2.32 -9.71
CA ARG A 43 1.86 3.26 -9.72
C ARG A 43 1.87 4.17 -8.50
N GLN A 44 0.70 4.68 -8.08
CA GLN A 44 0.59 5.48 -6.85
C GLN A 44 0.96 4.66 -5.61
N MET A 45 0.51 3.39 -5.52
CA MET A 45 0.94 2.48 -4.45
C MET A 45 2.46 2.30 -4.41
N GLY A 46 3.11 2.21 -5.56
CA GLY A 46 4.57 2.15 -5.67
C GLY A 46 5.26 3.41 -5.12
N GLN A 47 4.72 4.60 -5.43
CA GLN A 47 5.25 5.87 -4.90
C GLN A 47 5.07 6.00 -3.38
N LEU A 48 4.05 5.36 -2.82
CA LEU A 48 3.82 5.28 -1.37
C LEU A 48 4.67 4.19 -0.69
N GLY A 49 5.49 3.45 -1.46
CA GLY A 49 6.33 2.37 -0.93
C GLY A 49 5.61 1.03 -0.71
N PHE A 50 4.30 0.96 -0.99
CA PHE A 50 3.50 -0.25 -0.72
C PHE A 50 3.85 -1.45 -1.61
N MET A 51 4.54 -1.23 -2.72
CA MET A 51 4.95 -2.30 -3.64
C MET A 51 6.35 -2.87 -3.35
N GLY A 52 7.01 -2.39 -2.29
CA GLY A 52 8.38 -2.81 -1.91
C GLY A 52 8.65 -2.64 -0.42
N ILE A 53 7.64 -2.88 0.42
CA ILE A 53 7.69 -2.60 1.87
C ILE A 53 8.89 -3.27 2.55
N GLU A 54 9.11 -4.57 2.28
CA GLU A 54 10.20 -5.36 2.86
C GLU A 54 11.52 -5.28 2.07
N VAL A 55 11.49 -4.69 0.87
CA VAL A 55 12.66 -4.65 -0.01
C VAL A 55 13.66 -3.61 0.55
N PRO A 56 14.95 -3.93 0.69
CA PRO A 56 15.94 -2.97 1.17
C PRO A 56 15.98 -1.68 0.34
N GLU A 57 16.26 -0.55 1.00
CA GLU A 57 16.35 0.75 0.34
C GLU A 57 17.38 0.79 -0.80
N GLU A 58 18.48 0.01 -0.70
CA GLU A 58 19.49 -0.10 -1.77
C GLU A 58 18.94 -0.64 -3.10
N TYR A 59 17.81 -1.35 -3.07
CA TYR A 59 17.09 -1.84 -4.25
C TYR A 59 15.84 -1.01 -4.56
N GLY A 60 15.63 0.11 -3.86
CA GLY A 60 14.49 1.02 -4.06
C GLY A 60 13.22 0.64 -3.31
N GLY A 61 13.31 -0.19 -2.26
CA GLY A 61 12.19 -0.47 -1.34
C GLY A 61 12.23 0.38 -0.07
N VAL A 62 11.47 -0.04 0.96
CA VAL A 62 11.31 0.68 2.24
C VAL A 62 12.03 0.00 3.41
N GLY A 63 12.49 -1.24 3.25
CA GLY A 63 13.30 -1.96 4.25
C GLY A 63 12.61 -2.23 5.59
N MET A 64 11.27 -2.29 5.62
CA MET A 64 10.52 -2.52 6.87
C MET A 64 10.37 -4.01 7.20
N ASP A 65 10.34 -4.32 8.50
CA ASP A 65 10.16 -5.66 9.07
C ASP A 65 11.18 -6.71 8.60
N THR A 66 12.39 -6.25 8.22
CA THR A 66 13.54 -7.08 7.80
C THR A 66 14.50 -7.45 8.92
#